data_AF-A0A0W4ZB96-F1
#
_entry.id   AF-A0A0W4ZB96-F1
#
_cell.length_a   1.000
_cell.length_b   1.000
_cell.length_c   1.000
_cell.angle_alpha   90.00
_cell.angle_beta   90.00
_cell.angle_gamma   90.00
#
_symmetry.space_group_name_H-M   'P 1'
#
loop_
_entity.id
_entity.type
_entity.pdbx_description
1 polymer ?
#
loop_
_entity_poly.entity_id
_entity_poly.type
_entity_poly.pdbx_seq_one_letter_code
_entity_poly.pdbx_strand_id
1 'polypeptide(L)'
;MNSLKELSGFCELLILSITEDRNQFHRLKLCFSEVFNEKERNVLSLFKKLEELKNERKMLLFEDEIVVDNSILDQELSEKIKEAEFELLVANATNTTKDLIIESFVETNPILQAVYSTQDSTKQNKIIGLCLENCDNIISNLLNLHNILIRNEKKIAPLQKEVLKSFLKNKEKVDKIMGIITNIKDREEKILSVLEKQQKDKLIKEMNDIKNRATIVKNCLQGIILESGIDWYENEYWRNIMLKAGELDNY
;
A
#
# COMPACT_ATOMS: atom_id res chain seq x y z
N MET A 1 10.33 10.42 22.45
CA MET A 1 9.41 9.29 22.66
C MET A 1 8.00 9.69 23.13
N ASN A 2 7.74 10.96 23.49
CA ASN A 2 6.44 11.39 24.00
C ASN A 2 5.40 11.70 22.92
N SER A 3 5.80 12.16 21.73
CA SER A 3 4.88 12.54 20.64
C SER A 3 4.07 11.38 20.05
N LEU A 4 4.61 10.15 20.07
CA LEU A 4 3.92 8.98 19.52
C LEU A 4 2.85 8.43 20.48
N LYS A 5 3.09 8.55 21.80
CA LYS A 5 2.11 8.21 22.84
C LYS A 5 0.99 9.24 22.90
N GLU A 6 1.31 10.52 22.70
CA GLU A 6 0.33 11.60 22.59
C GLU A 6 -0.56 11.44 21.35
N LEU A 7 0.01 11.04 20.21
CA LEU A 7 -0.76 10.75 19.00
C LEU A 7 -1.65 9.51 19.18
N SER A 8 -1.13 8.46 19.82
CA SER A 8 -1.90 7.25 20.16
C SER A 8 -3.09 7.58 21.07
N GLY A 9 -2.87 8.37 22.13
CA GLY A 9 -3.93 8.79 23.04
C GLY A 9 -4.97 9.67 22.34
N PHE A 10 -4.55 10.54 21.43
CA PHE A 10 -5.47 11.36 20.65
C PHE A 10 -6.29 10.53 19.66
N CYS A 11 -5.68 9.52 19.03
CA CYS A 11 -6.38 8.57 18.17
C CYS A 11 -7.35 7.68 18.95
N GLU A 12 -7.00 7.24 20.16
CA GLU A 12 -7.89 6.48 21.04
C GLU A 12 -9.09 7.32 21.50
N LEU A 13 -8.86 8.59 21.84
CA LEU A 13 -9.93 9.55 22.18
C LEU A 13 -10.84 9.83 20.99
N LEU A 14 -10.29 9.93 19.78
CA LEU A 14 -11.06 10.07 18.53
C LEU A 14 -11.88 8.81 18.22
N ILE A 15 -11.32 7.63 18.44
CA ILE A 15 -12.06 6.37 18.25
C ILE A 15 -13.18 6.28 19.27
N LEU A 16 -12.93 6.66 20.52
CA LEU A 16 -13.95 6.68 21.57
C LEU A 16 -15.08 7.66 21.26
N SER A 17 -14.77 8.89 20.81
CA SER A 17 -15.80 9.86 20.43
C SER A 17 -16.60 9.42 19.20
N ILE A 18 -15.94 8.82 18.21
CA ILE A 18 -16.63 8.22 17.05
C ILE A 18 -17.50 7.04 17.47
N THR A 19 -17.10 6.25 18.48
CA THR A 19 -17.90 5.12 18.98
C THR A 19 -19.05 5.53 19.89
N GLU A 20 -18.94 6.62 20.65
CA GLU A 20 -20.07 7.19 21.39
C GLU A 20 -21.14 7.75 20.41
N ASP A 21 -20.70 8.28 19.26
CA ASP A 21 -21.60 8.73 18.18
C ASP A 21 -22.12 7.60 17.27
N ARG A 22 -21.63 6.35 17.39
CA ARG A 22 -22.22 5.19 16.67
C ARG A 22 -23.66 4.88 17.09
N ASN A 23 -24.13 5.45 18.20
CA ASN A 23 -25.51 5.32 18.64
C ASN A 23 -26.49 6.28 17.92
N GLN A 24 -26.03 7.16 17.02
CA GLN A 24 -26.94 8.10 16.35
C GLN A 24 -27.19 7.81 14.85
N PHE A 25 -26.31 7.08 14.17
CA PHE A 25 -26.50 6.79 12.74
C PHE A 25 -27.35 5.56 12.41
N HIS A 26 -27.74 4.75 13.41
CA HIS A 26 -28.69 3.65 13.19
C HIS A 26 -30.16 4.12 13.07
N ARG A 27 -30.45 5.42 13.24
CA ARG A 27 -31.80 5.99 13.11
C ARG A 27 -32.08 6.73 11.80
N LEU A 28 -31.16 6.73 10.83
CA LEU A 28 -31.45 7.14 9.46
C LEU A 28 -31.68 5.95 8.51
N LYS A 29 -32.08 4.80 9.04
CA LYS A 29 -33.10 4.04 8.32
C LYS A 29 -34.35 4.90 8.38
N LEU A 30 -34.64 5.62 7.29
CA LEU A 30 -36.01 6.02 6.97
C LEU A 30 -36.83 4.72 6.87
N CYS A 31 -37.23 4.17 8.02
CA CYS A 31 -38.25 3.17 8.12
C CYS A 31 -39.55 3.90 7.75
N PHE A 32 -39.86 3.94 6.45
CA PHE A 32 -41.13 4.40 5.90
C PHE A 32 -42.35 3.63 6.47
N SER A 33 -42.15 2.68 7.39
CA SER A 33 -43.19 1.81 7.94
C SER A 33 -43.93 2.35 9.15
N GLU A 34 -43.51 3.45 9.81
CA GLU A 34 -44.14 3.91 11.06
C GLU A 34 -44.65 5.36 11.06
N VAL A 35 -44.44 6.14 10.00
CA VAL A 35 -44.77 7.59 10.00
C VAL A 35 -46.23 7.88 9.62
N PHE A 36 -46.88 7.01 8.85
CA PHE A 36 -48.22 7.29 8.34
C PHE A 36 -49.33 6.74 9.24
N ASN A 37 -50.21 7.65 9.67
CA ASN A 37 -51.48 7.33 10.33
C ASN A 37 -52.32 6.41 9.43
N GLU A 38 -53.22 5.57 9.97
CA GLU A 38 -54.06 4.66 9.17
C GLU A 38 -54.83 5.41 8.07
N LYS A 39 -55.27 6.63 8.37
CA LYS A 39 -55.93 7.51 7.40
C LYS A 39 -55.00 7.93 6.26
N GLU A 40 -53.74 8.24 6.55
CA GLU A 40 -52.75 8.64 5.54
C GLU A 40 -52.34 7.47 4.66
N ARG A 41 -52.24 6.26 5.22
CA ARG A 41 -52.05 5.03 4.42
C ARG A 41 -53.22 4.78 3.47
N ASN A 42 -54.45 5.02 3.94
CA ASN A 42 -55.64 4.90 3.11
C ASN A 42 -55.68 5.97 2.01
N VAL A 43 -55.25 7.20 2.30
CA VAL A 43 -55.14 8.25 1.27
C VAL A 43 -54.09 7.88 0.22
N LEU A 44 -52.94 7.34 0.63
CA LEU A 44 -51.89 6.89 -0.30
C LEU A 44 -52.32 5.68 -1.14
N SER A 45 -53.05 4.72 -0.57
CA SER A 45 -53.58 3.58 -1.31
C SER A 45 -54.67 3.99 -2.31
N LEU A 46 -55.54 4.93 -1.92
CA LEU A 46 -56.53 5.52 -2.82
C LEU A 46 -55.85 6.31 -3.95
N PHE A 47 -54.79 7.07 -3.65
CA PHE A 47 -54.04 7.80 -4.66
C PHE A 47 -53.41 6.86 -5.70
N LYS A 48 -52.74 5.78 -5.26
CA LYS A 48 -52.21 4.74 -6.17
C LYS A 48 -53.30 4.14 -7.05
N LYS A 49 -54.44 3.81 -6.47
CA LYS A 49 -55.56 3.22 -7.22
C LYS A 49 -56.17 4.20 -8.23
N LEU A 50 -56.19 5.49 -7.91
CA LEU A 50 -56.62 6.55 -8.82
C LEU A 50 -55.65 6.69 -9.99
N GLU A 51 -54.35 6.58 -9.73
CA GLU A 51 -53.30 6.61 -10.75
C GLU A 51 -53.37 5.39 -11.69
N GLU A 52 -53.60 4.19 -11.14
CA GLU A 52 -53.87 2.96 -11.91
C GLU A 52 -55.09 3.12 -12.83
N LEU A 53 -56.23 3.58 -12.31
CA LEU A 53 -57.44 3.80 -13.10
C LEU A 53 -57.26 4.88 -14.17
N LYS A 54 -56.45 5.91 -13.89
CA LYS A 54 -56.11 6.95 -14.87
C LYS A 54 -55.28 6.38 -16.01
N ASN A 55 -54.38 5.44 -15.72
CA ASN A 55 -53.57 4.76 -16.72
C ASN A 55 -54.41 3.78 -17.55
N GLU A 56 -55.30 3.02 -16.91
CA GLU A 56 -56.25 2.12 -17.60
C GLU A 56 -57.18 2.90 -18.53
N ARG A 57 -57.74 4.03 -18.08
CA ARG A 57 -58.53 4.92 -18.93
C ARG A 57 -57.74 5.44 -20.12
N LYS A 58 -56.46 5.79 -19.95
CA LYS A 58 -55.61 6.22 -21.07
C LYS A 58 -55.41 5.10 -22.09
N MET A 59 -55.17 3.87 -21.63
CA MET A 59 -55.03 2.71 -22.53
C MET A 59 -56.31 2.47 -23.35
N LEU A 60 -57.48 2.51 -22.73
CA LEU A 60 -58.76 2.35 -23.43
C LEU A 60 -59.00 3.45 -24.46
N LEU A 61 -58.64 4.70 -24.14
CA LEU A 61 -58.74 5.82 -25.10
C LEU A 61 -57.80 5.64 -26.29
N PHE A 62 -56.59 5.10 -26.08
CA PHE A 62 -55.68 4.75 -27.17
C PHE A 62 -56.22 3.60 -28.02
N GLU A 63 -56.84 2.57 -27.41
CA GLU A 63 -57.45 1.46 -28.16
C GLU A 63 -58.64 1.92 -29.02
N ASP A 64 -59.46 2.84 -28.53
CA ASP A 64 -60.60 3.41 -29.26
C ASP A 64 -60.17 4.35 -30.41
N GLU A 65 -59.02 5.02 -30.31
CA GLU A 65 -58.46 5.88 -31.37
C GLU A 65 -57.75 5.08 -32.50
N ILE A 66 -57.42 3.80 -32.28
CA ILE A 66 -56.79 2.91 -33.28
C ILE A 66 -57.86 2.22 -34.16
N VAL A 67 -58.92 2.94 -34.56
CA VAL A 67 -59.75 2.54 -35.72
C VAL A 67 -59.05 3.09 -36.97
N VAL A 68 -58.08 2.32 -37.46
CA VAL A 68 -57.18 2.71 -38.56
C VAL A 68 -57.95 2.90 -39.87
N ASP A 69 -58.02 4.16 -40.29
CA ASP A 69 -58.40 4.57 -41.64
C ASP A 69 -57.21 4.25 -42.58
N ASN A 70 -57.28 3.11 -43.29
CA ASN A 70 -56.20 2.51 -44.08
C ASN A 70 -55.81 3.30 -45.38
N SER A 71 -55.95 4.64 -45.42
CA SER A 71 -55.72 5.45 -46.62
C SER A 71 -54.56 6.46 -46.53
N ILE A 72 -53.84 6.53 -45.41
CA ILE A 72 -52.73 7.48 -45.24
C ILE A 72 -51.42 6.79 -45.63
N LEU A 73 -50.67 7.39 -46.56
CA LEU A 73 -49.35 6.94 -47.00
C LEU A 73 -48.42 6.75 -45.78
N ASP A 74 -47.77 5.60 -45.66
CA ASP A 74 -46.87 5.24 -44.54
C ASP A 74 -45.81 6.33 -44.22
N GLN A 75 -45.47 7.15 -45.20
CA GLN A 75 -44.49 8.23 -45.11
C GLN A 75 -45.00 9.45 -44.33
N GLU A 76 -46.25 9.87 -44.55
CA GLU A 76 -46.90 10.96 -43.80
C GLU A 76 -47.24 10.52 -42.37
N LEU A 77 -47.58 9.24 -42.19
CA LEU A 77 -47.80 8.65 -40.87
C LEU A 77 -46.50 8.63 -40.06
N SER A 78 -45.38 8.25 -40.67
CA SER A 78 -44.06 8.24 -40.01
C SER A 78 -43.59 9.63 -39.60
N GLU A 79 -43.85 10.66 -40.41
CA GLU A 79 -43.51 12.04 -40.06
C GLU A 79 -44.35 12.55 -38.89
N LYS A 80 -45.67 12.30 -38.89
CA LYS A 80 -46.54 12.65 -37.76
C LYS A 80 -46.20 11.90 -36.47
N ILE A 81 -45.77 10.64 -36.56
CA ILE A 81 -45.29 9.89 -35.40
C ILE A 81 -44.02 10.53 -34.82
N LYS A 82 -43.06 10.94 -35.66
CA LYS A 82 -41.84 11.62 -35.19
C LYS A 82 -42.13 12.97 -34.58
N GLU A 83 -43.06 13.73 -35.15
CA GLU A 83 -43.52 14.99 -34.57
C GLU A 83 -44.20 14.76 -33.21
N ALA A 84 -45.09 13.77 -33.10
CA ALA A 84 -45.75 13.43 -31.84
C ALA A 84 -44.77 12.90 -30.79
N GLU A 85 -43.77 12.10 -31.18
CA GLU A 85 -42.70 11.64 -30.28
C GLU A 85 -41.84 12.80 -29.79
N PHE A 86 -41.54 13.76 -30.66
CA PHE A 86 -40.80 14.96 -30.29
C PHE A 86 -41.61 15.84 -29.34
N GLU A 87 -42.89 16.07 -29.63
CA GLU A 87 -43.79 16.82 -28.74
C GLU A 87 -43.94 16.13 -27.38
N LEU A 88 -44.03 14.80 -27.35
CA LEU A 88 -44.06 14.01 -26.11
C LEU A 88 -42.75 14.17 -25.34
N LEU A 89 -41.59 14.10 -26.00
CA LEU A 89 -40.29 14.32 -25.35
C LEU A 89 -40.18 15.71 -24.76
N VAL A 90 -40.61 16.75 -25.48
CA VAL A 90 -40.65 18.12 -24.99
C VAL A 90 -41.61 18.25 -23.82
N ALA A 91 -42.82 17.69 -23.91
CA ALA A 91 -43.79 17.71 -22.83
C ALA A 91 -43.23 17.01 -21.57
N ASN A 92 -42.58 15.85 -21.72
CA ASN A 92 -41.94 15.15 -20.61
C ASN A 92 -40.82 15.96 -20.00
N ALA A 93 -39.91 16.53 -20.80
CA ALA A 93 -38.83 17.38 -20.29
C ALA A 93 -39.38 18.63 -19.55
N THR A 94 -40.47 19.22 -20.05
CA THR A 94 -41.10 20.37 -19.37
C THR A 94 -41.82 19.96 -18.09
N ASN A 95 -42.40 18.77 -18.01
CA ASN A 95 -43.04 18.28 -16.79
C ASN A 95 -42.00 17.88 -15.75
N THR A 96 -40.92 17.19 -16.13
CA THR A 96 -39.86 16.84 -15.17
C THR A 96 -39.18 18.08 -14.60
N THR A 97 -38.93 19.09 -15.42
CA THR A 97 -38.39 20.37 -14.93
C THR A 97 -39.37 21.11 -14.03
N LYS A 98 -40.68 21.10 -14.32
CA LYS A 98 -41.71 21.63 -13.41
C LYS A 98 -41.72 20.89 -12.08
N ASP A 99 -41.68 19.56 -12.11
CA ASP A 99 -41.69 18.74 -10.91
C ASP A 99 -40.46 19.02 -10.03
N LEU A 100 -39.27 19.13 -10.63
CA LEU A 100 -38.04 19.53 -9.92
C LEU A 100 -38.13 20.93 -9.31
N ILE A 101 -38.74 21.89 -10.02
CA ILE A 101 -38.95 23.25 -9.50
C ILE A 101 -39.92 23.22 -8.32
N ILE A 102 -41.01 22.45 -8.42
CA ILE A 102 -41.99 22.32 -7.34
C ILE A 102 -41.35 21.65 -6.13
N GLU A 103 -40.61 20.55 -6.32
CA GLU A 103 -39.88 19.85 -5.25
C GLU A 103 -38.90 20.80 -4.57
N SER A 104 -38.06 21.50 -5.33
CA SER A 104 -37.13 22.49 -4.79
C SER A 104 -37.85 23.61 -4.04
N PHE A 105 -38.99 24.10 -4.53
CA PHE A 105 -39.78 25.12 -3.83
C PHE A 105 -40.38 24.59 -2.51
N VAL A 106 -40.93 23.37 -2.52
CA VAL A 106 -41.50 22.71 -1.33
C VAL A 106 -40.44 22.47 -0.27
N GLU A 107 -39.20 22.14 -0.65
CA GLU A 107 -38.07 21.97 0.27
C GLU A 107 -37.51 23.31 0.77
N THR A 108 -37.34 24.29 -0.11
CA THR A 108 -36.65 25.54 0.20
C THR A 108 -37.52 26.52 0.99
N ASN A 109 -38.83 26.57 0.71
CA ASN A 109 -39.76 27.47 1.41
C ASN A 109 -39.78 27.29 2.95
N PRO A 110 -39.92 26.07 3.52
CA PRO A 110 -39.87 25.88 4.97
C PRO A 110 -38.48 26.20 5.56
N ILE A 111 -37.39 26.00 4.81
CA ILE A 111 -36.03 26.39 5.23
C ILE A 111 -35.93 27.92 5.32
N LEU A 112 -36.36 28.64 4.29
CA LEU A 112 -36.38 30.12 4.29
C LEU A 112 -37.25 30.65 5.43
N GLN A 113 -38.44 30.08 5.62
CA GLN A 113 -39.30 30.47 6.73
C GLN A 113 -38.65 30.17 8.09
N ALA A 114 -37.96 29.04 8.25
CA ALA A 114 -37.26 28.70 9.48
C ALA A 114 -36.12 29.68 9.79
N VAL A 115 -35.36 30.11 8.78
CA VAL A 115 -34.23 31.05 8.94
C VAL A 115 -34.69 32.49 9.19
N TYR A 116 -35.77 32.94 8.52
CA TYR A 116 -36.21 34.35 8.57
C TYR A 116 -37.39 34.63 9.53
N SER A 117 -38.00 33.62 10.15
CA SER A 117 -39.14 33.85 11.07
C SER A 117 -38.69 34.50 12.37
N THR A 118 -39.02 35.78 12.55
CA THR A 118 -38.50 36.57 13.68
C THR A 118 -39.34 36.54 14.95
N GLN A 119 -40.66 36.26 14.94
CA GLN A 119 -41.47 36.36 16.19
C GLN A 119 -42.60 35.32 16.36
N ASP A 120 -43.27 34.83 15.31
CA ASP A 120 -44.36 33.84 15.39
C ASP A 120 -44.06 32.54 14.64
N SER A 121 -42.88 31.94 14.88
CA SER A 121 -42.52 30.68 14.23
C SER A 121 -43.32 29.50 14.80
N THR A 122 -43.95 28.74 13.90
CA THR A 122 -44.55 27.44 14.21
C THR A 122 -43.49 26.53 14.87
N LYS A 123 -43.91 25.62 15.75
CA LYS A 123 -42.98 24.68 16.42
C LYS A 123 -42.09 23.92 15.42
N GLN A 124 -42.62 23.64 14.22
CA GLN A 124 -41.90 23.00 13.12
C GLN A 124 -40.73 23.88 12.60
N ASN A 125 -40.96 25.18 12.38
CA ASN A 125 -39.91 26.10 11.92
C ASN A 125 -38.76 26.22 12.94
N LYS A 126 -39.06 26.18 14.26
CA LYS A 126 -38.02 26.18 15.30
C LYS A 126 -37.17 24.90 15.29
N ILE A 127 -37.77 23.74 15.05
CA ILE A 127 -37.05 22.46 14.97
C ILE A 127 -36.14 22.46 13.73
N ILE A 128 -36.64 22.95 12.59
CA ILE A 128 -35.85 23.06 11.36
C ILE A 128 -34.66 24.00 11.57
N GLY A 129 -34.86 25.16 12.21
CA GLY A 129 -33.78 26.08 12.56
C GLY A 129 -32.68 25.43 13.41
N LEU A 130 -33.05 24.72 14.49
CA LEU A 130 -32.10 23.98 15.32
C LEU A 130 -31.35 22.89 14.55
N CYS A 131 -32.03 22.22 13.61
CA CYS A 131 -31.40 21.22 12.75
C CYS A 131 -30.37 21.86 11.81
N LEU A 132 -30.69 23.01 11.22
CA LEU A 132 -29.78 23.77 10.37
C LEU A 132 -28.55 24.26 11.14
N GLU A 133 -28.73 24.80 12.34
CA GLU A 133 -27.60 25.20 13.20
C GLU A 133 -26.68 24.03 13.52
N ASN A 134 -27.24 22.85 13.82
CA ASN A 134 -26.46 21.65 14.04
C ASN A 134 -25.72 21.19 12.78
N CYS A 135 -26.36 21.25 11.61
CA CYS A 135 -25.73 20.97 10.34
C CYS A 135 -24.57 21.92 10.06
N ASP A 136 -24.74 23.22 10.27
CA ASP A 136 -23.69 24.23 10.06
C ASP A 136 -22.50 24.00 11.01
N ASN A 137 -22.77 23.67 12.27
CA ASN A 137 -21.73 23.32 13.23
C ASN A 137 -20.96 22.07 12.80
N ILE A 138 -21.64 21.03 12.33
CA ILE A 138 -21.01 19.80 11.82
C ILE A 138 -20.17 20.10 10.58
N ILE A 139 -20.71 20.87 9.63
CA ILE A 139 -20.00 21.24 8.39
C ILE A 139 -18.77 22.07 8.71
N SER A 140 -18.88 23.05 9.61
CA SER A 140 -17.75 23.87 10.06
C SER A 140 -16.66 23.00 10.71
N ASN A 141 -17.04 22.07 11.59
CA ASN A 141 -16.12 21.13 12.19
C ASN A 141 -15.46 20.21 11.15
N LEU A 142 -16.22 19.71 10.18
CA LEU A 142 -15.70 18.88 9.10
C LEU A 142 -14.68 19.65 8.25
N LEU A 143 -14.98 20.90 7.87
CA LEU A 143 -14.06 21.75 7.12
C LEU A 143 -12.79 22.05 7.92
N ASN A 144 -12.91 22.28 9.23
CA ASN A 144 -11.75 22.46 10.11
C ASN A 144 -10.87 21.21 10.17
N LEU A 145 -11.46 20.02 10.33
CA LEU A 145 -10.74 18.75 10.31
C LEU A 145 -10.07 18.51 8.96
N HIS A 146 -10.76 18.79 7.86
CA HIS A 146 -10.21 18.67 6.51
C HIS A 146 -9.00 19.60 6.31
N ASN A 147 -9.09 20.83 6.80
CA ASN A 147 -7.98 21.79 6.76
C ASN A 147 -6.78 21.32 7.60
N ILE A 148 -7.01 20.72 8.78
CA ILE A 148 -5.95 20.14 9.61
C ILE A 148 -5.29 18.96 8.88
N LEU A 149 -6.08 18.09 8.24
CA LEU A 149 -5.58 16.96 7.46
C LEU A 149 -4.67 17.44 6.33
N ILE A 150 -5.13 18.39 5.50
CA ILE A 150 -4.33 18.96 4.40
C ILE A 150 -3.03 19.56 4.94
N ARG A 151 -3.08 20.29 6.06
CA ARG A 151 -1.87 20.86 6.68
C ARG A 151 -0.90 19.79 7.13
N ASN A 152 -1.39 18.70 7.72
CA ASN A 152 -0.55 17.59 8.18
C ASN A 152 0.05 16.82 7.00
N GLU A 153 -0.72 16.56 5.95
CA GLU A 153 -0.24 15.94 4.72
C GLU A 153 0.89 16.76 4.09
N LYS A 154 0.70 18.09 3.99
CA LYS A 154 1.73 19.03 3.51
C LYS A 154 3.00 19.03 4.38
N LYS A 155 2.90 18.70 5.67
CA LYS A 155 4.07 18.56 6.57
C LYS A 155 4.74 17.18 6.44
N ILE A 156 3.97 16.13 6.21
CA ILE A 156 4.49 14.76 6.13
C ILE A 156 5.25 14.53 4.82
N ALA A 157 4.75 15.04 3.69
CA ALA A 157 5.41 14.90 2.39
C ALA A 157 6.89 15.35 2.36
N PRO A 158 7.27 16.55 2.83
CA PRO A 158 8.68 16.95 2.87
C PRO A 158 9.50 16.11 3.85
N LEU A 159 8.95 15.75 5.00
CA LEU A 159 9.64 14.88 5.97
C LEU A 159 9.94 13.51 5.39
N GLN A 160 8.99 12.90 4.67
CA GLN A 160 9.21 11.62 3.97
C GLN A 160 10.33 11.74 2.94
N LYS A 161 10.38 12.85 2.20
CA LYS A 161 11.45 13.12 1.24
C LYS A 161 12.81 13.27 1.92
N GLU A 162 12.88 13.96 3.05
CA GLU A 162 14.12 14.10 3.84
C GLU A 162 14.59 12.77 4.43
N VAL A 163 13.65 11.95 4.91
CA VAL A 163 13.93 10.60 5.39
C VAL A 163 14.49 9.73 4.27
N LEU A 164 13.87 9.72 3.09
CA LEU A 164 14.37 9.00 1.92
C LEU A 164 15.79 9.44 1.54
N LYS A 165 16.03 10.76 1.50
CA LYS A 165 17.36 11.33 1.23
C LYS A 165 18.40 10.88 2.26
N SER A 166 18.00 10.78 3.52
CA SER A 166 18.88 10.31 4.60
C SER A 166 19.17 8.81 4.49
N PHE A 167 18.18 8.01 4.12
CA PHE A 167 18.37 6.58 3.83
C PHE A 167 19.34 6.36 2.66
N LEU A 168 19.23 7.13 1.58
CA LEU A 168 20.16 7.05 0.45
C LEU A 168 21.60 7.38 0.88
N LYS A 169 21.79 8.45 1.65
CA LYS A 169 23.12 8.80 2.20
C LYS A 169 23.67 7.72 3.13
N ASN A 170 22.82 7.11 3.95
CA ASN A 170 23.23 6.02 4.84
C ASN A 170 23.63 4.78 4.04
N LYS A 171 22.88 4.45 2.99
CA LYS A 171 23.24 3.37 2.06
C LYS A 171 24.62 3.61 1.42
N GLU A 172 24.85 4.81 0.88
CA GLU A 172 26.17 5.16 0.30
C GLU A 172 27.32 5.03 1.31
N LYS A 173 27.08 5.40 2.57
CA LYS A 173 28.09 5.23 3.64
C LYS A 173 28.34 3.76 3.96
N VAL A 174 27.29 2.95 4.04
CA VAL A 174 27.40 1.50 4.27
C VAL A 174 28.15 0.84 3.11
N ASP A 175 27.84 1.20 1.87
CA ASP A 175 28.55 0.68 0.68
C ASP A 175 30.04 1.03 0.73
N LYS A 176 30.39 2.26 1.15
CA LYS A 176 31.79 2.66 1.38
C LYS A 176 32.46 1.86 2.48
N ILE A 177 31.78 1.64 3.60
CA ILE A 177 32.30 0.82 4.72
C ILE A 177 32.53 -0.61 4.25
N MET A 178 31.58 -1.19 3.52
CA MET A 178 31.72 -2.54 2.96
C MET A 178 32.89 -2.63 2.00
N GLY A 179 33.08 -1.64 1.12
CA GLY A 179 34.25 -1.57 0.24
C GLY A 179 35.58 -1.45 0.99
N ILE A 180 35.61 -0.75 2.13
CA ILE A 180 36.80 -0.70 3.00
C ILE A 180 37.05 -2.06 3.65
N ILE A 181 36.01 -2.71 4.17
CA ILE A 181 36.12 -4.03 4.81
C ILE A 181 36.62 -5.07 3.80
N THR A 182 36.11 -5.10 2.58
CA THR A 182 36.60 -6.03 1.54
C THR A 182 38.05 -5.75 1.20
N ASN A 183 38.45 -4.49 1.04
CA ASN A 183 39.84 -4.13 0.78
C ASN A 183 40.79 -4.53 1.93
N ILE A 184 40.33 -4.46 3.18
CA ILE A 184 41.11 -4.91 4.35
C ILE A 184 41.26 -6.43 4.31
N LYS A 185 40.17 -7.18 4.09
CA LYS A 185 40.21 -8.65 3.97
C LYS A 185 41.14 -9.10 2.85
N ASP A 186 41.06 -8.48 1.67
CA ASP A 186 41.93 -8.80 0.54
C ASP A 186 43.42 -8.53 0.87
N ARG A 187 43.70 -7.50 1.67
CA ARG A 187 45.07 -7.21 2.14
C ARG A 187 45.53 -8.22 3.18
N GLU A 188 44.68 -8.60 4.12
CA GLU A 188 44.96 -9.62 5.13
C GLU A 188 45.26 -10.98 4.48
N GLU A 189 44.44 -11.42 3.52
CA GLU A 189 44.68 -12.65 2.76
C GLU A 189 46.01 -12.62 2.00
N LYS A 190 46.34 -11.48 1.36
CA LYS A 190 47.63 -11.31 0.70
C LYS A 190 48.79 -11.41 1.69
N ILE A 191 48.71 -10.77 2.85
CA ILE A 191 49.75 -10.81 3.87
C ILE A 191 49.92 -12.23 4.42
N LEU A 192 48.81 -12.93 4.72
CA LEU A 192 48.84 -14.32 5.18
C LEU A 192 49.52 -15.22 4.15
N SER A 193 49.17 -15.10 2.86
CA SER A 193 49.78 -15.90 1.79
C SER A 193 51.29 -15.66 1.65
N VAL A 194 51.77 -14.44 1.90
CA VAL A 194 53.20 -14.10 1.86
C VAL A 194 53.92 -14.68 3.07
N LEU A 195 53.33 -14.57 4.26
CA LEU A 195 53.90 -15.12 5.49
C LEU A 195 53.99 -16.65 5.44
N GLU A 196 52.97 -17.32 4.93
CA GLU A 196 52.98 -18.78 4.74
C GLU A 196 54.08 -19.22 3.75
N LYS A 197 54.26 -18.49 2.64
CA LYS A 197 55.36 -18.75 1.70
C LYS A 197 56.72 -18.57 2.38
N GLN A 198 56.91 -17.48 3.11
CA GLN A 198 58.17 -17.23 3.82
C GLN A 198 58.48 -18.30 4.88
N GLN A 199 57.47 -18.79 5.60
CA GLN A 199 57.65 -19.88 6.57
C GLN A 199 58.03 -21.19 5.88
N LYS A 200 57.36 -21.53 4.76
CA LYS A 200 57.72 -22.70 3.96
C LYS A 200 59.15 -22.61 3.43
N ASP A 201 59.55 -21.45 2.91
CA ASP A 201 60.90 -21.25 2.40
C ASP A 201 61.97 -21.39 3.49
N LYS A 202 61.70 -20.94 4.72
CA LYS A 202 62.59 -21.15 5.87
C LYS A 202 62.72 -22.62 6.22
N LEU A 203 61.60 -23.35 6.31
CA LEU A 203 61.62 -24.79 6.61
C LEU A 203 62.35 -25.60 5.53
N ILE A 204 62.16 -25.26 4.26
CA ILE A 204 62.88 -25.90 3.14
C ILE A 204 64.39 -25.65 3.25
N LYS A 205 64.81 -24.43 3.61
CA LYS A 205 66.23 -24.12 3.83
C LYS A 205 66.82 -24.91 4.99
N GLU A 206 66.13 -24.96 6.13
CA GLU A 206 66.56 -25.74 7.30
C GLU A 206 66.64 -27.24 6.99
N MET A 207 65.66 -27.78 6.25
CA MET A 207 65.68 -29.17 5.80
C MET A 207 66.85 -29.45 4.87
N ASN A 208 67.12 -28.56 3.91
CA ASN A 208 68.26 -28.69 3.01
C ASN A 208 69.60 -28.58 3.76
N ASP A 209 69.70 -27.73 4.78
CA ASP A 209 70.91 -27.62 5.61
C ASP A 209 71.14 -28.88 6.45
N ILE A 210 70.08 -29.51 6.98
CA ILE A 210 70.17 -30.81 7.65
C ILE A 210 70.59 -31.90 6.64
N LYS A 211 69.98 -31.92 5.46
CA LYS A 211 70.32 -32.87 4.38
C LYS A 211 71.79 -32.74 3.99
N ASN A 212 72.26 -31.52 3.75
CA ASN A 212 73.65 -31.25 3.39
C ASN A 212 74.61 -31.69 4.50
N ARG A 213 74.30 -31.41 5.77
CA ARG A 213 75.10 -31.88 6.91
C ARG A 213 75.14 -33.41 6.98
N ALA A 214 74.01 -34.08 6.80
CA ALA A 214 73.95 -35.54 6.77
C ALA A 214 74.77 -36.12 5.61
N THR A 215 74.70 -35.52 4.41
CA THR A 215 75.53 -35.92 3.27
C THR A 215 77.02 -35.74 3.55
N ILE A 216 77.43 -34.63 4.18
CA ILE A 216 78.83 -34.42 4.57
C ILE A 216 79.28 -35.52 5.55
N VAL A 217 78.49 -35.83 6.58
CA VAL A 217 78.83 -36.89 7.55
C VAL A 217 78.89 -38.26 6.88
N LYS A 218 77.95 -38.59 5.99
CA LYS A 218 77.96 -39.84 5.20
C LYS A 218 79.25 -39.94 4.37
N ASN A 219 79.62 -38.88 3.66
CA ASN A 219 80.84 -38.84 2.83
C ASN A 219 82.12 -38.94 3.68
N CYS A 220 82.18 -38.26 4.82
CA CYS A 220 83.30 -38.38 5.75
C CYS A 220 83.43 -39.80 6.31
N LEU A 221 82.32 -40.44 6.70
CA LEU A 221 82.31 -41.82 7.18
C LEU A 221 82.81 -42.79 6.10
N GLN A 222 82.41 -42.59 4.85
CA GLN A 222 82.92 -43.35 3.72
C GLN A 222 84.43 -43.14 3.53
N GLY A 223 84.91 -41.89 3.58
CA GLY A 223 86.34 -41.60 3.50
C GLY A 223 87.15 -42.30 4.60
N ILE A 224 86.67 -42.24 5.86
CA ILE A 224 87.34 -42.88 7.00
C ILE A 224 87.39 -44.40 6.84
N ILE A 225 86.29 -45.04 6.43
CA ILE A 225 86.25 -46.50 6.24
C ILE A 225 87.24 -46.91 5.13
N LEU A 226 87.28 -46.17 4.01
CA LEU A 226 88.21 -46.45 2.91
C LEU A 226 89.68 -46.26 3.32
N GLU A 227 90.00 -45.22 4.09
CA GLU A 227 91.38 -44.95 4.55
C GLU A 227 91.84 -45.86 5.70
N SER A 228 90.91 -46.42 6.48
CA SER A 228 91.22 -47.26 7.64
C SER A 228 91.81 -48.64 7.30
N GLY A 229 91.78 -49.05 6.03
CA GLY A 229 92.31 -50.35 5.59
C GLY A 229 91.52 -51.57 6.09
N ILE A 230 90.28 -51.36 6.58
CA ILE A 230 89.38 -52.42 7.02
C ILE A 230 88.75 -53.09 5.79
N ASP A 231 88.74 -54.43 5.74
CA ASP A 231 88.04 -55.21 4.70
C ASP A 231 86.52 -55.09 4.82
N TRP A 232 86.00 -53.98 4.32
CA TRP A 232 84.58 -53.62 4.38
C TRP A 232 83.70 -54.44 3.43
N TYR A 233 84.28 -55.10 2.42
CA TYR A 233 83.54 -55.91 1.45
C TYR A 233 83.09 -57.26 2.03
N GLU A 234 83.95 -57.95 2.77
CA GLU A 234 83.63 -59.28 3.31
C GLU A 234 82.78 -59.19 4.59
N ASN A 235 82.96 -58.14 5.39
CA ASN A 235 82.20 -57.93 6.60
C ASN A 235 80.80 -57.34 6.30
N GLU A 236 79.75 -58.10 6.60
CA GLU A 236 78.35 -57.72 6.41
C GLU A 236 77.98 -56.39 7.08
N TYR A 237 78.54 -56.11 8.26
CA TYR A 237 78.28 -54.88 9.01
C TYR A 237 78.79 -53.63 8.28
N TRP A 238 80.05 -53.66 7.83
CA TRP A 238 80.67 -52.51 7.15
C TRP A 238 80.12 -52.29 5.74
N ARG A 239 79.85 -53.37 5.01
CA ARG A 239 79.18 -53.32 3.71
C ARG A 239 77.81 -52.65 3.78
N ASN A 240 77.00 -52.97 4.79
CA ASN A 240 75.69 -52.36 4.98
C ASN A 240 75.80 -50.85 5.28
N ILE A 241 76.76 -50.45 6.12
CA ILE A 241 77.03 -49.02 6.40
C ILE A 241 77.45 -48.29 5.13
N MET A 242 78.30 -48.90 4.31
CA MET A 242 78.81 -48.28 3.09
C MET A 242 77.75 -48.11 2.01
N LEU A 243 76.89 -49.11 1.84
CA LEU A 243 75.74 -49.06 0.93
C LEU A 243 74.72 -48.01 1.36
N LYS A 244 74.37 -47.97 2.65
CA LYS A 244 73.47 -46.95 3.22
C LYS A 244 74.04 -45.52 3.15
N ALA A 245 75.36 -45.39 3.17
CA ALA A 245 76.01 -44.10 2.99
C ALA A 245 76.04 -43.68 1.50
N GLY A 246 76.03 -44.64 0.55
CA GLY A 246 76.10 -44.40 -0.89
C GLY A 246 74.75 -44.22 -1.59
N GLU A 247 73.65 -44.66 -0.97
CA GLU A 247 72.31 -44.42 -1.50
C GLU A 247 71.93 -42.94 -1.39
N LEU A 248 71.67 -42.33 -2.55
CA LEU A 248 70.98 -41.05 -2.63
C LEU A 248 69.53 -41.29 -2.23
N ASP A 249 69.15 -40.81 -1.05
CA ASP A 249 67.76 -40.79 -0.60
C ASP A 249 66.92 -39.94 -1.58
N ASN A 250 66.35 -40.59 -2.60
CA ASN A 250 65.35 -40.04 -3.49
C ASN A 250 64.00 -40.08 -2.76
N TYR A 251 63.59 -38.93 -2.24
CA TYR A 251 62.22 -38.64 -1.84
C TYR A 251 61.72 -37.43 -2.63
#